data_AF-A0A497M9T1-F1
#
_entry.id   AF-A0A497M9T1-F1
#
_cell.length_a   1.000
_cell.length_b   1.000
_cell.length_c   1.000
_cell.angle_alpha   90.00
_cell.angle_beta   90.00
_cell.angle_gamma   90.00
#
_symmetry.space_group_name_H-M   'P 1'
#
loop_
_entity.id
_entity.type
_entity.pdbx_description
1 polymer ?
#
loop_
_entity_poly.entity_id
_entity_poly.type
_entity_poly.pdbx_seq_one_letter_code
_entity_poly.pdbx_strand_id
1 'polypeptide(L)'
;MVRLFRRRPVSQTISVALQELGKQYAYLKGVLGRLLARDKRLFDECESMIRRGNKKRAMIYACELAELRKLIKTVKSAQLAIERVILRLEMIREVEAVTKDLRSILDITQKVVVELSEVMPEVALQLSEMNDV
;
A
#
# COMPACT_ATOMS: atom_id res chain seq x y z
N MET A 1 -26.92 -9.54 22.98
CA MET A 1 -25.44 -9.42 23.09
C MET A 1 -24.87 -9.01 21.73
N VAL A 2 -24.99 -7.73 21.35
CA VAL A 2 -24.40 -7.19 20.12
C VAL A 2 -23.34 -6.19 20.54
N ARG A 3 -22.08 -6.63 20.58
CA ARG A 3 -20.95 -5.72 20.74
C ARG A 3 -20.83 -4.95 19.42
N LEU A 4 -21.45 -3.77 19.40
CA LEU A 4 -21.24 -2.73 18.42
C LEU A 4 -19.72 -2.59 18.20
N PHE A 5 -19.29 -2.88 16.97
CA PHE A 5 -17.99 -2.47 16.48
C PHE A 5 -17.86 -0.96 16.75
N ARG A 6 -17.14 -0.59 17.81
CA ARG A 6 -16.45 0.70 17.88
C ARG A 6 -15.55 0.73 16.66
N ARG A 7 -16.06 1.23 15.52
CA ARG A 7 -15.28 1.43 14.31
C ARG A 7 -14.14 2.36 14.71
N ARG A 8 -12.91 1.83 14.70
CA ARG A 8 -11.72 2.67 14.87
C ARG A 8 -11.80 3.79 13.82
N PRO A 9 -11.36 5.02 14.12
CA PRO A 9 -11.19 6.06 13.12
C PRO A 9 -10.46 5.51 11.89
N VAL A 10 -10.85 5.96 10.70
CA VAL A 10 -10.29 5.49 9.42
C VAL A 10 -8.78 5.67 9.42
N SER A 11 -8.29 6.84 9.85
CA SER A 11 -6.86 7.12 10.09
C SER A 11 -6.13 6.08 10.96
N GLN A 12 -6.72 5.63 12.06
CA GLN A 12 -6.11 4.61 12.93
C GLN A 12 -6.05 3.25 12.23
N THR A 13 -7.09 2.90 11.48
CA THR A 13 -7.14 1.65 10.73
C THR A 13 -6.10 1.64 9.61
N ILE A 14 -5.97 2.74 8.87
CA ILE A 14 -4.96 2.94 7.83
C ILE A 14 -3.55 2.83 8.44
N SER A 15 -3.30 3.48 9.58
CA SER A 15 -2.00 3.45 10.24
C SER A 15 -1.57 2.03 10.66
N VAL A 16 -2.48 1.26 11.24
CA VAL A 16 -2.23 -0.15 11.60
C VAL A 16 -1.96 -1.00 10.35
N ALA A 17 -2.75 -0.80 9.29
CA ALA A 17 -2.57 -1.52 8.03
C ALA A 17 -1.20 -1.20 7.38
N LEU A 18 -0.81 0.07 7.32
CA LEU A 18 0.49 0.50 6.80
C LEU A 18 1.65 -0.12 7.59
N GLN A 19 1.57 -0.13 8.92
CA GLN A 19 2.59 -0.75 9.77
C GLN A 19 2.73 -2.24 9.47
N GLU A 20 1.62 -2.97 9.37
CA GLU A 20 1.66 -4.41 9.13
C GLU A 20 2.12 -4.75 7.71
N LEU A 21 1.61 -4.04 6.70
CA LEU A 21 2.06 -4.19 5.31
C LEU A 21 3.56 -3.87 5.16
N GLY A 22 4.06 -2.86 5.88
CA GLY A 22 5.49 -2.53 5.92
C GLY A 22 6.35 -3.68 6.45
N LYS A 23 5.91 -4.38 7.51
CA LYS A 23 6.60 -5.58 8.01
C LYS A 23 6.62 -6.70 6.97
N GLN A 24 5.47 -6.96 6.32
CA GLN A 24 5.37 -8.01 5.30
C GLN A 24 6.24 -7.70 4.08
N TYR A 25 6.28 -6.43 3.65
CA TYR A 25 7.17 -5.97 2.58
C TYR A 25 8.65 -6.21 2.94
N ALA A 26 9.09 -5.81 4.13
CA ALA A 26 10.46 -5.99 4.59
C ALA A 26 10.84 -7.48 4.68
N TYR A 27 9.93 -8.31 5.19
CA TYR A 27 10.11 -9.76 5.23
C TYR A 27 10.31 -10.35 3.83
N LEU A 28 9.42 -10.03 2.88
CA LEU A 28 9.52 -10.52 1.50
C LEU A 28 10.78 -10.00 0.80
N LYS A 29 11.22 -8.77 1.07
CA LYS A 29 12.50 -8.23 0.58
C LYS A 29 13.68 -9.07 1.06
N GLY A 30 13.68 -9.48 2.34
CA GLY A 30 14.68 -10.38 2.89
C GLY A 30 14.65 -11.78 2.27
N VAL A 31 13.46 -12.35 2.06
CA VAL A 31 13.27 -13.63 1.35
C VAL A 31 13.82 -13.55 -0.06
N LEU A 32 13.44 -12.51 -0.82
CA LEU A 32 13.89 -12.28 -2.19
C LEU A 32 15.42 -12.20 -2.28
N GLY A 33 16.07 -11.48 -1.36
CA GLY A 33 17.53 -11.40 -1.30
C GLY A 33 18.20 -12.79 -1.14
N ARG A 34 17.67 -13.64 -0.26
CA ARG A 34 18.20 -15.01 -0.07
C ARG A 34 17.97 -15.88 -1.31
N LEU A 35 16.84 -15.73 -1.97
CA LEU A 35 16.52 -16.47 -3.19
C LEU A 35 17.44 -16.08 -4.35
N LEU A 36 17.70 -14.79 -4.54
CA LEU A 36 18.63 -14.29 -5.56
C LEU A 36 20.07 -14.74 -5.30
N ALA A 37 20.50 -14.75 -4.03
CA ALA A 37 21.81 -15.30 -3.67
C ALA A 37 21.90 -16.81 -3.95
N ARG A 38 20.80 -17.56 -3.77
CA ARG A 38 20.73 -18.98 -4.13
C ARG A 38 20.69 -19.19 -5.65
N ASP A 39 19.99 -18.34 -6.41
CA ASP A 39 19.95 -18.38 -7.88
C ASP A 39 21.35 -18.27 -8.45
N LYS A 40 22.12 -17.29 -7.98
CA LYS A 40 23.52 -17.11 -8.40
C LYS A 40 24.37 -18.36 -8.10
N ARG A 41 24.29 -18.91 -6.89
CA ARG A 41 25.06 -20.12 -6.52
C ARG A 41 24.69 -21.34 -7.38
N LEU A 42 23.40 -21.59 -7.59
CA LEU A 42 22.95 -22.71 -8.43
C LEU A 42 23.37 -22.52 -9.89
N PHE A 43 23.34 -21.29 -10.39
CA PHE A 43 23.82 -20.96 -11.73
C PHE A 43 25.33 -21.24 -11.87
N ASP A 44 26.14 -20.77 -10.92
CA ASP A 44 27.59 -20.98 -10.91
C ASP A 44 27.95 -22.48 -10.80
N GLU A 45 27.23 -23.25 -9.96
CA GLU A 45 27.39 -24.71 -9.85
C GLU A 45 26.99 -25.44 -11.13
N CYS A 46 25.88 -25.04 -11.75
CA CYS A 46 25.43 -25.58 -13.04
C CYS A 46 26.50 -25.37 -14.12
N GLU A 47 27.01 -24.15 -14.25
CA GLU A 47 28.05 -23.80 -15.20
C GLU A 47 29.33 -24.63 -14.97
N SER A 48 29.76 -24.76 -13.71
CA SER A 48 30.92 -25.57 -13.33
C SER A 48 30.77 -27.04 -13.75
N MET A 49 29.58 -27.63 -13.56
CA MET A 49 29.31 -29.00 -13.98
C MET A 49 29.28 -29.17 -15.50
N ILE A 50 28.78 -28.17 -16.23
CA ILE A 50 28.84 -28.14 -17.71
C ILE A 50 30.30 -28.15 -18.17
N ARG A 51 31.14 -27.28 -17.62
CA ARG A 51 32.57 -27.18 -17.97
C ARG A 51 33.34 -28.47 -17.68
N ARG A 52 32.97 -29.20 -16.63
CA ARG A 52 33.54 -30.51 -16.26
C ARG A 52 32.98 -31.67 -17.09
N GLY A 53 32.09 -31.43 -18.05
CA GLY A 53 31.45 -32.45 -18.87
C GLY A 53 30.40 -33.30 -18.14
N ASN A 54 30.05 -32.95 -16.89
CA ASN A 54 29.08 -33.70 -16.10
C ASN A 54 27.64 -33.24 -16.40
N LYS A 55 27.14 -33.65 -17.58
CA LYS A 55 25.81 -33.27 -18.08
C LYS A 55 24.67 -33.69 -17.15
N LYS A 56 24.78 -34.84 -16.48
CA LYS A 56 23.74 -35.33 -15.55
C LYS A 56 23.58 -34.40 -14.35
N ARG A 57 24.67 -33.99 -13.70
CA ARG A 57 24.60 -33.04 -12.58
C ARG A 57 24.19 -31.64 -13.02
N ALA A 58 24.70 -31.17 -14.16
CA ALA A 58 24.29 -29.88 -14.73
C ALA A 58 22.77 -29.81 -14.96
N MET A 59 22.16 -30.88 -15.47
CA MET A 59 20.72 -30.94 -15.67
C MET A 59 19.94 -30.79 -14.37
N ILE A 60 20.38 -31.44 -13.28
CA ILE A 60 19.73 -31.33 -11.96
C ILE A 60 19.76 -29.86 -11.49
N TYR A 61 20.93 -29.22 -11.53
CA TYR A 61 21.05 -27.81 -11.13
C TYR A 61 20.22 -26.88 -12.01
N ALA A 62 20.14 -27.13 -13.32
CA ALA A 62 19.31 -26.34 -14.23
C ALA A 62 17.81 -26.45 -13.91
N CYS A 63 17.32 -27.66 -13.59
CA CYS A 63 15.95 -27.88 -13.16
C CYS A 63 15.64 -27.14 -11.85
N GLU A 64 16.51 -27.24 -10.85
CA GLU A 64 16.35 -26.51 -9.58
C GLU A 64 16.37 -25.00 -9.80
N LEU A 65 17.25 -24.51 -10.66
CA LEU A 65 17.35 -23.08 -11.00
C LEU A 65 16.06 -22.58 -11.67
N ALA A 66 15.47 -23.36 -12.58
CA ALA A 66 14.20 -23.02 -13.21
C ALA A 66 13.05 -22.91 -12.18
N GLU A 67 12.93 -23.86 -11.26
CA GLU A 67 11.92 -23.80 -10.19
C GLU A 67 12.18 -22.64 -9.23
N LEU A 68 13.44 -22.37 -8.88
CA LEU A 68 13.81 -21.25 -8.03
C LEU A 68 13.44 -19.90 -8.67
N ARG A 69 13.64 -19.75 -9.98
CA ARG A 69 13.26 -18.54 -10.72
C ARG A 69 11.75 -18.31 -10.77
N LYS A 70 10.96 -19.38 -10.85
CA LYS A 70 9.49 -19.28 -10.71
C LYS A 70 9.12 -18.73 -9.33
N LEU A 71 9.75 -19.25 -8.27
CA LEU A 71 9.50 -18.79 -6.91
C LEU A 71 9.93 -17.34 -6.69
N ILE A 72 11.08 -16.92 -7.24
CA ILE A 72 11.53 -15.51 -7.25
C ILE A 72 10.49 -14.61 -7.89
N LYS A 73 9.93 -15.00 -9.05
CA LYS A 73 8.90 -14.23 -9.74
C LYS A 73 7.65 -14.07 -8.87
N THR A 74 7.20 -15.14 -8.22
CA THR A 74 6.04 -15.11 -7.31
C THR A 74 6.27 -14.16 -6.13
N VAL A 75 7.42 -14.26 -5.46
CA VAL A 75 7.76 -13.40 -4.32
C VAL A 75 7.86 -11.93 -4.74
N LYS A 76 8.49 -11.65 -5.89
CA LYS A 76 8.60 -10.29 -6.44
C LYS A 76 7.23 -9.70 -6.77
N SER A 77 6.33 -10.48 -7.38
CA SER A 77 4.96 -10.04 -7.65
C SER A 77 4.19 -9.70 -6.37
N ALA A 78 4.33 -10.52 -5.32
CA ALA A 78 3.71 -10.24 -4.03
C ALA A 78 4.26 -8.96 -3.38
N GLN A 79 5.58 -8.74 -3.45
CA GLN A 79 6.21 -7.52 -2.95
C GLN A 79 5.68 -6.26 -3.66
N LEU A 80 5.56 -6.28 -4.99
CA LEU A 80 5.00 -5.19 -5.78
C LEU A 80 3.52 -4.93 -5.46
N ALA A 81 2.74 -6.00 -5.23
CA ALA A 81 1.34 -5.87 -4.85
C ALA A 81 1.20 -5.16 -3.48
N ILE A 82 2.02 -5.54 -2.50
CA ILE A 82 2.03 -4.90 -1.18
C ILE A 82 2.45 -3.43 -1.28
N GLU A 83 3.51 -3.13 -2.05
CA GLU A 83 3.96 -1.76 -2.28
C GLU A 83 2.87 -0.89 -2.90
N ARG A 84 2.13 -1.41 -3.88
CA ARG A 84 0.99 -0.71 -4.48
C ARG A 84 -0.11 -0.42 -3.47
N VAL A 85 -0.40 -1.35 -2.56
CA VAL A 85 -1.41 -1.15 -1.51
C VAL A 85 -0.95 -0.10 -0.51
N ILE A 86 0.32 -0.14 -0.08
CA ILE A 86 0.91 0.87 0.79
C ILE A 86 0.74 2.27 0.19
N LEU A 87 1.14 2.48 -1.06
CA LEU A 87 1.02 3.78 -1.75
C LEU A 87 -0.43 4.28 -1.81
N ARG A 88 -1.40 3.39 -2.04
CA ARG A 88 -2.82 3.78 -2.06
C ARG A 88 -3.33 4.16 -0.68
N LEU A 89 -2.91 3.44 0.36
CA LEU A 89 -3.29 3.76 1.74
C LEU A 89 -2.66 5.08 2.21
N GLU A 90 -1.42 5.36 1.81
CA GLU A 90 -0.78 6.66 2.03
C GLU A 90 -1.56 7.78 1.37
N MET A 91 -1.93 7.64 0.09
CA MET A 91 -2.77 8.61 -0.61
C MET A 91 -4.11 8.84 0.11
N ILE A 92 -4.80 7.78 0.51
CA ILE A 92 -6.09 7.90 1.21
C ILE A 92 -5.92 8.67 2.52
N ARG A 93 -4.82 8.46 3.25
CA ARG A 93 -4.52 9.18 4.49
C ARG A 93 -4.33 10.68 4.24
N GLU A 94 -3.62 11.06 3.17
CA GLU A 94 -3.43 12.47 2.81
C GLU A 94 -4.77 13.11 2.42
N VAL A 95 -5.62 12.40 1.66
CA VAL A 95 -6.96 12.87 1.32
C VAL A 95 -7.85 13.02 2.56
N GLU A 96 -7.77 12.11 3.53
CA GLU A 96 -8.50 12.21 4.80
C GLU A 96 -8.16 13.53 5.53
N ALA A 97 -6.88 13.91 5.57
CA ALA A 97 -6.46 15.19 6.15
C ALA A 97 -7.08 16.38 5.42
N VAL A 98 -6.97 16.43 4.09
CA VAL A 98 -7.55 17.51 3.27
C VAL A 98 -9.08 17.59 3.44
N THR A 99 -9.77 16.46 3.45
CA THR A 99 -11.23 16.44 3.63
C THR A 99 -11.66 16.95 5.01
N LYS A 100 -10.84 16.74 6.04
CA LYS A 100 -11.10 17.30 7.37
C LYS A 100 -10.96 18.82 7.36
N ASP A 101 -9.95 19.35 6.68
CA ASP A 101 -9.76 20.80 6.55
C ASP A 101 -10.90 21.44 5.74
N LEU A 102 -11.30 20.82 4.63
CA LEU A 102 -12.46 21.26 3.84
C LEU A 102 -13.75 21.29 4.67
N ARG A 103 -14.03 20.24 5.45
CA ARG A 103 -15.18 20.23 6.37
C ARG A 103 -15.13 21.37 7.37
N SER A 104 -13.96 21.67 7.93
CA SER A 104 -13.81 22.79 8.86
C SER A 104 -14.10 24.14 8.20
N ILE A 105 -13.75 24.31 6.92
CA ILE A 105 -14.06 25.54 6.16
C ILE A 105 -15.58 25.63 5.92
N LEU A 106 -16.22 24.54 5.50
CA LEU A 106 -17.67 24.47 5.29
C LEU A 106 -18.46 24.73 6.60
N ASP A 107 -17.96 24.24 7.73
CA ASP A 107 -18.56 24.52 9.04
C ASP A 107 -18.46 26.01 9.42
N ILE A 108 -17.39 26.69 9.02
CA ILE A 108 -17.21 28.13 9.26
C ILE A 108 -18.13 28.94 8.35
N THR A 109 -18.21 28.61 7.05
CA THR A 109 -19.13 29.30 6.13
C THR A 109 -20.58 29.15 6.57
N GLN A 110 -20.98 27.96 7.03
CA GLN A 110 -22.32 27.74 7.57
C GLN A 110 -22.62 28.63 8.79
N LYS A 111 -21.65 28.85 9.68
CA LYS A 111 -21.83 29.78 10.81
C LYS A 111 -22.05 31.21 10.35
N VAL A 112 -21.28 31.66 9.35
CA VAL A 112 -21.45 33.00 8.77
C VAL A 112 -22.82 33.17 8.10
N VAL A 113 -23.31 32.14 7.40
CA VAL A 113 -24.68 32.13 6.85
C VAL A 113 -25.72 32.34 7.95
N VAL A 114 -25.58 31.62 9.07
CA VAL A 114 -26.50 31.74 10.21
C VAL A 114 -26.45 33.15 10.82
N GLU A 115 -25.26 33.70 11.03
CA GLU A 115 -25.08 35.06 11.58
C GLU A 115 -25.67 36.14 10.66
N LEU A 116 -25.48 36.02 9.35
CA LEU A 116 -26.01 36.97 8.37
C LEU A 116 -27.51 36.81 8.12
N SER A 117 -28.11 35.67 8.46
CA SER A 117 -29.54 35.42 8.20
C SER A 117 -30.49 36.38 8.93
N GLU A 118 -30.07 36.91 10.09
CA GLU A 118 -30.85 37.85 10.89
C GLU A 118 -30.72 39.30 10.43
N VAL A 119 -29.59 39.67 9.82
CA VAL A 119 -29.23 41.08 9.54
C VAL A 119 -29.20 41.38 8.03
N MET A 120 -28.79 40.41 7.22
CA MET A 120 -28.60 40.53 5.77
C MET A 120 -29.01 39.23 5.05
N PRO A 121 -30.32 38.92 5.00
CA PRO A 121 -30.83 37.61 4.53
C PRO A 121 -30.49 37.33 3.05
N GLU A 122 -30.42 38.34 2.20
CA GLU A 122 -30.08 38.19 0.78
C GLU A 122 -28.63 37.70 0.59
N VAL A 123 -27.70 38.19 1.40
CA VAL A 123 -26.29 37.76 1.37
C VAL A 123 -26.16 36.35 1.95
N ALA A 124 -26.90 36.04 3.02
CA ALA A 124 -26.92 34.70 3.60
C ALA A 124 -27.42 33.65 2.60
N LEU A 125 -28.44 33.98 1.80
CA LEU A 125 -28.99 33.11 0.76
C LEU A 125 -27.95 32.81 -0.33
N GLN A 126 -27.29 33.85 -0.86
CA GLN A 126 -26.22 33.70 -1.85
C GLN A 126 -25.06 32.84 -1.32
N LEU A 127 -24.65 33.05 -0.07
CA LEU A 127 -23.56 32.30 0.53
C LEU A 127 -23.93 30.83 0.79
N SER A 128 -25.21 30.54 1.10
CA SER A 128 -25.73 29.17 1.24
C SER A 128 -25.76 28.45 -0.11
N GLU A 129 -26.20 29.11 -1.19
CA GLU A 129 -26.20 28.54 -2.53
C GLU A 129 -24.80 28.15 -3.00
N MET A 130 -23.76 28.87 -2.55
CA MET A 130 -22.35 28.53 -2.81
C MET A 130 -21.85 27.35 -1.96
N ASN A 131 -22.44 27.11 -0.78
CA ASN A 131 -22.02 26.04 0.14
C ASN A 131 -22.54 24.65 -0.30
N ASP A 132 -23.58 24.61 -1.12
CA ASP A 132 -24.20 23.39 -1.66
C ASP A 132 -23.53 22.89 -2.98
N VAL A 133 -22.53 23.61 -3.49
CA VAL A 133 -21.73 23.27 -4.70
C VAL A 133 -20.43 22.54 -4.33
#